data_AF-A0A535DYK4-F1
#
_entry.id   AF-A0A535DYK4-F1
#
_cell.length_a   1.000
_cell.length_b   1.000
_cell.length_c   1.000
_cell.angle_alpha   90.00
_cell.angle_beta   90.00
_cell.angle_gamma   90.00
#
_symmetry.space_group_name_H-M   'P 1'
#
loop_
_entity.id
_entity.type
_entity.pdbx_description
1 polymer ?
#
loop_
_entity_poly.entity_id
_entity_poly.type
_entity_poly.pdbx_seq_one_letter_code
_entity_poly.pdbx_strand_id
1 'polypeptide(L)'
;MFPGCPPERAQAIARHAGARGSGRVGRSAAGRALDHEAVALAVLASVRHEDTPYDELLMAGVPRDQARDRVRGAVDRVVTR
;
A
#
# COMPACT_ATOMS: atom_id res chain seq x y z
N MET A 1 6.91 -7.71 9.04
CA MET A 1 6.63 -8.82 8.11
C MET A 1 5.12 -8.91 7.91
N PHE A 2 4.66 -9.10 6.67
CA PHE A 2 3.25 -9.20 6.28
C PHE A 2 2.91 -10.69 6.09
N PRO A 3 2.54 -11.43 7.15
CA PRO A 3 2.28 -12.87 7.01
C PRO A 3 1.22 -13.19 5.94
N GLY A 4 0.27 -12.27 5.69
CA GLY A 4 -0.75 -12.42 4.63
C GLY A 4 -0.39 -11.90 3.25
N CYS A 5 0.77 -11.28 3.08
CA CYS A 5 1.26 -10.84 1.79
C CYS A 5 2.59 -11.54 1.50
N PRO A 6 2.61 -12.57 0.62
CA PRO A 6 3.82 -13.27 0.25
C PRO A 6 4.91 -12.29 -0.19
N PRO A 7 6.19 -12.55 0.13
CA PRO A 7 7.29 -11.64 -0.19
C PRO A 7 7.39 -11.33 -1.69
N GLU A 8 7.02 -12.26 -2.59
CA GLU A 8 6.98 -11.96 -4.03
C GLU A 8 5.91 -10.93 -4.38
N ARG A 9 4.70 -11.04 -3.77
CA ARG A 9 3.61 -10.06 -3.96
C ARG A 9 4.02 -8.71 -3.39
N ALA A 10 4.64 -8.67 -2.21
CA ALA A 10 5.12 -7.44 -1.59
C ALA A 10 6.15 -6.72 -2.46
N GLN A 11 7.11 -7.46 -3.04
CA GLN A 11 8.08 -6.89 -3.97
C GLN A 11 7.46 -6.43 -5.29
N ALA A 12 6.51 -7.19 -5.84
CA ALA A 12 5.79 -6.81 -7.06
C ALA A 12 5.02 -5.49 -6.84
N ILE A 13 4.31 -5.38 -5.72
CA ILE A 13 3.62 -4.17 -5.29
C ILE A 13 4.61 -3.01 -5.13
N ALA A 14 5.74 -3.21 -4.46
CA ALA A 14 6.72 -2.16 -4.24
C ALA A 14 7.33 -1.64 -5.56
N ARG A 15 7.70 -2.54 -6.48
CA ARG A 15 8.17 -2.19 -7.83
C ARG A 15 7.09 -1.40 -8.59
N HIS A 16 5.85 -1.85 -8.51
CA HIS A 16 4.73 -1.25 -9.21
C HIS A 16 4.33 0.12 -8.66
N ALA A 17 4.26 0.25 -7.33
CA ALA A 17 4.02 1.51 -6.63
C ALA A 17 5.18 2.50 -6.84
N GLY A 18 6.42 2.02 -6.86
CA GLY A 18 7.60 2.83 -7.22
C GLY A 18 7.56 3.34 -8.67
N ALA A 19 6.98 2.55 -9.59
CA ALA A 19 6.81 2.92 -11.00
C ALA A 19 5.61 3.87 -11.24
N ARG A 20 4.48 3.68 -10.55
CA ARG A 20 3.28 4.53 -10.68
C ARG A 20 3.31 5.79 -9.79
N GLY A 21 4.07 5.77 -8.70
CA GLY A 21 4.12 6.82 -7.69
C GLY A 21 5.23 7.86 -7.91
N SER A 22 4.95 8.89 -8.68
CA SER A 22 5.40 10.28 -8.43
C SER A 22 6.92 10.61 -8.40
N GLY A 23 7.86 9.68 -8.64
CA GLY A 23 9.29 10.00 -8.66
C GLY A 23 9.93 10.30 -7.29
N ARG A 24 9.30 9.87 -6.18
CA ARG A 24 9.83 10.02 -4.80
C ARG A 24 10.33 8.72 -4.17
N VAL A 25 9.77 7.55 -4.53
CA VAL A 25 10.25 6.26 -3.99
C VAL A 25 11.32 5.64 -4.87
N GLY A 26 11.41 5.92 -6.18
CA GLY A 26 12.39 5.28 -7.09
C GLY A 26 13.72 6.00 -7.32
N ARG A 27 13.87 7.27 -6.92
CA ARG A 27 15.10 8.07 -7.25
C ARG A 27 16.20 8.02 -6.20
N SER A 28 15.87 7.72 -4.95
CA SER A 28 16.85 7.58 -3.85
C SER A 28 17.58 6.24 -3.96
N ALA A 29 18.81 6.14 -3.48
CA ALA A 29 19.52 4.86 -3.41
C ALA A 29 18.72 3.81 -2.59
N ALA A 30 18.05 4.23 -1.51
CA ALA A 30 17.08 3.44 -0.73
C ALA A 30 15.78 3.10 -1.48
N GLY A 31 15.49 3.84 -2.55
CA GLY A 31 14.39 3.57 -3.45
C GLY A 31 14.68 2.46 -4.46
N ARG A 32 15.93 2.38 -4.90
CA ARG A 32 16.47 1.31 -5.74
C ARG A 32 16.77 0.05 -4.93
N ALA A 33 17.29 0.22 -3.72
CA ALA A 33 17.42 -0.83 -2.72
C ALA A 33 16.13 -0.86 -1.90
N LEU A 34 15.04 -1.37 -2.49
CA LEU A 34 13.71 -1.57 -1.89
C LEU A 34 13.74 -1.60 -0.35
N ASP A 35 13.67 -0.41 0.26
CA ASP A 35 13.73 -0.28 1.71
C ASP A 35 12.55 -1.04 2.31
N HIS A 36 12.78 -1.79 3.38
CA HIS A 36 11.74 -2.56 4.05
C HIS A 36 10.57 -1.67 4.46
N GLU A 37 10.82 -0.40 4.82
CA GLU A 37 9.77 0.58 5.09
C GLU A 37 9.02 1.00 3.82
N ALA A 38 9.73 1.22 2.70
CA ALA A 38 9.12 1.55 1.42
C ALA A 38 8.25 0.40 0.87
N VAL A 39 8.70 -0.84 1.03
CA VAL A 39 7.93 -2.05 0.71
C VAL A 39 6.68 -2.11 1.58
N ALA A 40 6.82 -1.87 2.89
CA ALA A 40 5.69 -1.89 3.81
C ALA A 40 4.62 -0.86 3.43
N LEU A 41 5.03 0.38 3.12
CA LEU A 41 4.13 1.44 2.69
C LEU A 41 3.45 1.12 1.35
N ALA A 42 4.17 0.53 0.40
CA ALA A 42 3.62 0.13 -0.88
C ALA A 42 2.58 -0.99 -0.72
N VAL A 43 2.86 -1.99 0.11
CA VAL A 43 1.90 -3.08 0.42
C VAL A 43 0.64 -2.53 1.06
N LEU A 44 0.77 -1.69 2.10
CA LEU A 44 -0.37 -1.06 2.75
C LEU A 44 -1.19 -0.19 1.78
N ALA A 45 -0.52 0.49 0.85
CA ALA A 45 -1.21 1.28 -0.17
C ALA A 45 -1.98 0.39 -1.16
N SER A 46 -1.34 -0.65 -1.72
CA SER A 46 -1.99 -1.59 -2.64
C SER A 46 -3.18 -2.28 -1.97
N VAL A 47 -3.00 -2.86 -0.78
CA VAL A 47 -4.09 -3.54 -0.04
C VAL A 47 -5.26 -2.59 0.20
N ARG A 48 -5.00 -1.35 0.59
CA ARG A 48 -6.06 -0.36 0.77
C ARG A 48 -6.84 -0.09 -0.52
N HIS A 49 -6.17 0.04 -1.66
CA HIS A 49 -6.83 0.35 -2.93
C HIS A 49 -7.49 -0.88 -3.58
N GLU A 50 -6.89 -2.07 -3.44
CA GLU A 50 -7.32 -3.28 -4.15
C GLU A 50 -8.24 -4.17 -3.32
N ASP A 51 -8.03 -4.25 -2.00
CA ASP A 51 -8.69 -5.21 -1.12
C ASP A 51 -9.71 -4.54 -0.16
N THR A 52 -9.97 -3.23 -0.31
CA THR A 52 -10.94 -2.50 0.53
C THR A 52 -11.75 -1.50 -0.30
N PRO A 53 -12.94 -1.05 0.16
CA PRO A 53 -13.77 -0.08 -0.56
C PRO A 53 -13.21 1.35 -0.51
N TYR A 54 -11.90 1.53 -0.33
CA TYR A 54 -11.28 2.84 -0.17
C TYR A 54 -11.57 3.76 -1.37
N ASP A 55 -11.44 3.25 -2.59
CA ASP A 55 -11.70 4.04 -3.80
C ASP A 55 -13.19 4.38 -3.96
N GLU A 56 -14.09 3.48 -3.56
CA GLU A 56 -15.52 3.75 -3.51
C GLU A 56 -15.86 4.85 -2.51
N LEU A 57 -15.24 4.85 -1.32
CA LEU A 57 -15.40 5.90 -0.32
C LEU A 57 -14.92 7.25 -0.85
N LEU A 58 -13.78 7.28 -1.56
CA LEU A 58 -13.29 8.51 -2.18
C LEU A 58 -14.22 9.01 -3.28
N MET A 59 -14.74 8.12 -4.13
CA MET A 59 -15.73 8.47 -5.16
C MET A 59 -17.05 8.97 -4.56
N ALA A 60 -17.44 8.45 -3.39
CA ALA A 60 -18.58 8.93 -2.62
C ALA A 60 -18.33 10.27 -1.88
N GLY A 61 -17.16 10.89 -2.05
CA GLY A 61 -16.82 12.17 -1.45
C GLY A 61 -16.35 12.11 0.00
N VAL A 62 -16.07 10.90 0.53
CA VAL A 62 -15.55 10.75 1.89
C VAL A 62 -14.12 11.32 1.95
N PRO A 63 -13.81 12.19 2.94
CA PRO A 63 -12.46 12.69 3.15
C PRO A 63 -11.43 11.57 3.33
N ARG A 64 -10.20 11.78 2.83
CA ARG A 64 -9.16 10.74 2.78
C ARG A 64 -8.79 10.19 4.15
N ASP A 65 -8.73 11.05 5.16
CA ASP A 65 -8.49 10.68 6.56
C ASP A 65 -9.59 9.74 7.07
N GLN A 66 -10.87 10.12 6.90
CA GLN A 66 -12.00 9.29 7.30
C GLN A 66 -12.07 7.97 6.53
N ALA A 67 -11.80 8.00 5.22
CA ALA A 67 -11.76 6.79 4.40
C ALA A 67 -10.65 5.84 4.86
N ARG A 68 -9.47 6.37 5.23
CA ARG A 68 -8.36 5.57 5.77
C ARG A 68 -8.71 4.94 7.12
N ASP A 69 -9.38 5.68 7.99
CA ASP A 69 -9.78 5.17 9.30
C ASP A 69 -10.83 4.05 9.17
N ARG A 70 -11.81 4.22 8.28
CA ARG A 70 -12.85 3.21 8.02
C ARG A 70 -12.29 1.89 7.49
N VAL A 71 -11.26 1.94 6.64
CA VAL A 71 -10.68 0.73 6.03
C VAL A 71 -9.51 0.14 6.81
N ARG A 72 -8.99 0.82 7.86
CA ARG A 72 -7.82 0.36 8.62
C ARG A 72 -7.96 -1.09 9.10
N GLY A 73 -9.09 -1.44 9.71
CA GLY A 73 -9.33 -2.82 10.17
C GLY A 73 -9.47 -3.84 9.04
N ALA A 74 -9.85 -3.43 7.83
CA ALA A 74 -9.85 -4.32 6.66
C ALA A 74 -8.41 -4.53 6.15
N VAL A 75 -7.62 -3.46 6.05
CA VAL A 75 -6.20 -3.53 5.68
C VAL A 75 -5.42 -4.42 6.64
N ASP A 76 -5.57 -4.21 7.95
CA ASP A 76 -4.86 -4.99 8.97
C ASP A 76 -5.20 -6.49 8.87
N ARG A 77 -6.46 -6.85 8.60
CA ARG A 77 -6.88 -8.25 8.42
C ARG A 77 -6.24 -8.92 7.21
N VAL A 78 -5.97 -8.19 6.13
CA VAL A 78 -5.31 -8.73 4.92
C VAL A 78 -3.80 -8.87 5.15
N VAL A 79 -3.21 -7.90 5.85
CA VAL A 79 -1.76 -7.83 6.08
C VAL A 79 -1.28 -8.81 7.16
N THR A 80 -2.08 -9.01 8.20
CA THR A 80 -1.70 -9.80 9.40
C THR A 80 -2.11 -11.27 9.32
N ARG A 81 -2.86 -11.69 8.30
CA ARG A 81 -3.38 -13.06 8.17
C ARG A 81 -2.51 -13.94 7.29
#